data_AF-A0A7Y0CY12-F1
#
_entry.id   AF-A0A7Y0CY12-F1
#
_cell.length_a   1.000
_cell.length_b   1.000
_cell.length_c   1.000
_cell.angle_alpha   90.00
_cell.angle_beta   90.00
_cell.angle_gamma   90.00
#
_symmetry.space_group_name_H-M   'P 1'
#
loop_
_entity.id
_entity.type
_entity.pdbx_description
1 polymer ?
#
loop_
_entity_poly.entity_id
_entity_poly.type
_entity_poly.pdbx_seq_one_letter_code
_entity_poly.pdbx_strand_id
1 'polypeptide(L)'
;MRASRAIVRLVVALLVLGAVYLGLAAFLSSHVPSNTTVDRIAIGGMTPNEATVTLKRVLAARASQPIHLETPTRTVDIEPGTAGIEVDLDATLSDLTAFTVNPGEMWVRLTGGEDLPLKVRIDRVKLTAAVTEAAKAVDSPVVEGSITFRGGKVATVVSVTGQALNVPETTEAVASTWPGQQVVQAVMTITQPTIPAAEINRAVTEFAIPAVSGPVRLVAGQTAVALQPVQYASVLSLVADQNRTLQPTVDAAQLLALVRAAIPGVERDPVDATVSLVAGSPQVVPALAGLTLDKLAIPKSFLAALTAQTRTVPISMVSTPAKVTTEMAQGWGIKEQVSTFTTQFPDNPPRTNNMRIAAAALNGTIVRPGAGFSLNGILGERTPAKGYQRAPVIYDDRLEQAFGGGVSQVSTTLFNAVFFSGVRIEQHTPHSFYIARYPEGREATVSWPDVDQKWTNDSGFGILISSYLNGNDLTVTFFGTQKWDIEAVKGPRRNVVQPKTIVDGRQGCVPQSPNPGFDVTVTRIFKKNGAQVRTSTFNTHYRPEDGVKCTSAATG
;
A
#
# COMPACT_ATOMS: atom_id res chain seq x y z
N MET A 1 -124.25 -35.86 32.97
CA MET A 1 -123.64 -35.45 34.25
C MET A 1 -122.15 -35.82 34.25
N ARG A 2 -121.30 -34.94 34.79
CA ARG A 2 -119.86 -35.06 35.13
C ARG A 2 -118.76 -35.03 34.04
N ALA A 3 -118.97 -35.48 32.79
CA ALA A 3 -117.88 -35.54 31.81
C ALA A 3 -117.44 -34.19 31.17
N SER A 4 -118.36 -33.26 30.80
CA SER A 4 -117.96 -32.02 30.09
C SER A 4 -117.32 -30.95 30.98
N ARG A 5 -117.68 -30.87 32.26
CA ARG A 5 -117.06 -29.94 33.23
C ARG A 5 -115.65 -30.36 33.65
N ALA A 6 -115.35 -31.66 33.62
CA ALA A 6 -114.02 -32.18 33.91
C ALA A 6 -113.03 -31.85 32.78
N ILE A 7 -113.47 -31.97 31.52
CA ILE A 7 -112.66 -31.62 30.34
C ILE A 7 -112.37 -30.11 30.30
N VAL A 8 -113.37 -29.25 30.57
CA VAL A 8 -113.15 -27.79 30.62
C VAL A 8 -112.18 -27.40 31.76
N ARG A 9 -112.29 -28.01 32.95
CA ARG A 9 -111.34 -27.76 34.06
C ARG A 9 -109.93 -28.27 33.74
N LEU A 10 -109.80 -29.38 33.03
CA LEU A 10 -108.51 -29.92 32.58
C LEU A 10 -107.87 -29.01 31.51
N VAL A 11 -108.65 -28.52 30.55
CA VAL A 11 -108.18 -27.58 29.52
C VAL A 11 -107.77 -26.25 30.15
N VAL A 12 -108.57 -25.70 31.07
CA VAL A 12 -108.19 -24.49 31.82
C VAL A 12 -106.94 -24.72 32.67
N ALA A 13 -106.82 -25.87 33.35
CA ALA A 13 -105.62 -26.21 34.12
C ALA A 13 -104.38 -26.37 33.23
N LEU A 14 -104.50 -27.00 32.05
CA LEU A 14 -103.42 -27.14 31.08
C LEU A 14 -103.05 -25.80 30.42
N LEU A 15 -104.01 -24.91 30.18
CA LEU A 15 -103.75 -23.55 29.71
C LEU A 15 -103.06 -22.71 30.78
N VAL A 16 -103.46 -22.83 32.04
CA VAL A 16 -102.79 -22.18 33.17
C VAL A 16 -101.39 -22.75 33.36
N LEU A 17 -101.22 -24.07 33.32
CA LEU A 17 -99.90 -24.72 33.38
C LEU A 17 -99.02 -24.34 32.20
N GLY A 18 -99.58 -24.26 30.99
CA GLY A 18 -98.88 -23.78 29.79
C GLY A 18 -98.49 -22.31 29.89
N ALA A 19 -99.36 -21.44 30.39
CA ALA A 19 -99.07 -20.03 30.62
C ALA A 19 -98.05 -19.81 31.75
N VAL A 20 -98.12 -20.61 32.82
CA VAL A 20 -97.13 -20.61 33.91
C VAL A 20 -95.80 -21.15 33.41
N TYR A 21 -95.80 -22.20 32.59
CA TYR A 21 -94.58 -22.76 32.00
C TYR A 21 -93.93 -21.79 31.01
N LEU A 22 -94.71 -21.15 30.14
CA LEU A 22 -94.24 -20.10 29.23
C LEU A 22 -93.80 -18.84 29.99
N GLY A 23 -94.48 -18.47 31.07
CA GLY A 23 -94.09 -17.38 31.96
C GLY A 23 -92.79 -17.68 32.70
N LEU A 24 -92.61 -18.90 33.18
CA LEU A 24 -91.38 -19.37 33.80
C LEU A 24 -90.24 -19.47 32.76
N ALA A 25 -90.53 -19.94 31.55
CA ALA A 25 -89.59 -19.97 30.45
C ALA A 25 -89.16 -18.55 30.06
N ALA A 26 -90.07 -17.59 29.98
CA ALA A 26 -89.76 -16.17 29.73
C ALA A 26 -88.96 -15.53 30.87
N PHE A 27 -89.30 -15.85 32.13
CA PHE A 27 -88.59 -15.37 33.31
C PHE A 27 -87.16 -15.93 33.37
N LEU A 28 -86.98 -17.25 33.27
CA LEU A 28 -85.66 -17.90 33.24
C LEU A 28 -84.88 -17.59 31.96
N SER A 29 -85.55 -17.16 30.88
CA SER A 29 -84.90 -16.69 29.66
C SER A 29 -84.47 -15.23 29.71
N SER A 30 -84.95 -14.45 30.69
CA SER A 30 -84.56 -13.04 30.88
C SER A 30 -83.57 -12.82 32.01
N HIS A 31 -83.18 -13.89 32.72
CA HIS A 31 -82.22 -13.87 33.81
C HIS A 31 -81.06 -14.82 33.54
N VAL A 32 -79.87 -14.44 34.02
CA VAL A 32 -78.65 -15.25 33.96
C VAL A 32 -78.81 -16.50 34.85
N PRO A 33 -78.30 -17.68 34.45
CA PRO A 33 -78.40 -18.90 35.26
C PRO A 33 -77.88 -18.72 36.70
N SER A 34 -78.58 -19.31 37.67
CA SER A 34 -78.49 -18.93 39.09
C SER A 34 -77.09 -19.05 39.72
N ASN A 35 -76.24 -19.95 39.23
CA ASN A 35 -74.88 -20.16 39.77
C ASN A 35 -73.77 -19.62 38.84
N THR A 36 -74.09 -18.70 37.93
CA THR A 36 -73.11 -18.14 36.99
C THR A 36 -72.24 -17.07 37.65
N THR A 37 -70.93 -17.16 37.44
CA THR A 37 -69.97 -16.10 37.78
C THR A 37 -69.22 -15.65 36.53
N VAL A 38 -68.74 -14.41 36.52
CA VAL A 38 -67.81 -13.89 35.51
C VAL A 38 -66.56 -13.42 36.23
N ASP A 39 -65.42 -14.05 35.95
CA ASP A 39 -64.16 -13.79 36.66
C ASP A 39 -64.36 -13.81 38.20
N ARG A 40 -65.07 -14.84 38.70
CA ARG A 40 -65.48 -15.03 40.11
C ARG A 40 -66.45 -13.99 40.70
N ILE A 41 -67.00 -13.08 39.89
CA ILE A 41 -68.03 -12.13 40.31
C ILE A 41 -69.41 -12.78 40.07
N ALA A 42 -70.19 -12.95 41.14
CA ALA A 42 -71.52 -13.56 41.06
C ALA A 42 -72.52 -12.66 40.32
N ILE A 43 -73.09 -13.19 39.22
CA ILE A 43 -74.11 -12.52 38.40
C ILE A 43 -75.37 -13.37 38.19
N GLY A 44 -75.38 -14.59 38.73
CA GLY A 44 -76.51 -15.51 38.61
C GLY A 44 -77.81 -14.94 39.20
N GLY A 45 -78.91 -15.15 38.48
CA GLY A 45 -80.23 -14.63 38.84
C GLY A 45 -80.46 -13.15 38.52
N MET A 46 -79.47 -12.43 37.98
CA MET A 46 -79.63 -11.04 37.52
C MET A 46 -80.14 -10.97 36.08
N THR A 47 -80.83 -9.89 35.72
CA THR A 47 -81.04 -9.54 34.30
C THR A 47 -79.73 -9.09 33.64
N PRO A 48 -79.58 -9.17 32.30
CA PRO A 48 -78.38 -8.68 31.61
C PRO A 48 -77.99 -7.24 31.96
N ASN A 49 -78.98 -6.37 32.17
CA ASN A 49 -78.73 -4.97 32.56
C ASN A 49 -78.20 -4.86 33.99
N GLU A 50 -78.76 -5.61 34.95
CA GLU A 50 -78.29 -5.64 36.34
C GLU A 50 -76.90 -6.28 36.45
N ALA A 51 -76.65 -7.36 35.69
CA ALA A 51 -75.34 -7.98 35.57
C ALA A 51 -74.32 -6.99 34.98
N THR A 52 -74.69 -6.24 33.93
CA THR A 52 -73.84 -5.20 33.33
C THR A 52 -73.50 -4.10 34.34
N VAL A 53 -74.47 -3.59 35.09
CA VAL A 53 -74.22 -2.54 36.10
C VAL A 53 -73.32 -3.05 37.23
N THR A 54 -73.54 -4.30 37.67
CA THR A 54 -72.73 -4.93 38.71
C THR A 54 -71.29 -5.15 38.24
N LEU A 55 -71.10 -5.72 37.05
CA LEU A 55 -69.79 -5.94 36.45
C LEU A 55 -69.07 -4.62 36.15
N LYS A 56 -69.75 -3.60 35.60
CA LYS A 56 -69.16 -2.26 35.40
C LYS A 56 -68.64 -1.68 36.71
N ARG A 57 -69.40 -1.78 37.81
CA ARG A 57 -68.99 -1.22 39.11
C ARG A 57 -67.76 -1.93 39.68
N VAL A 58 -67.73 -3.26 39.63
CA VAL A 58 -66.66 -4.07 40.23
C VAL A 58 -65.41 -4.08 39.36
N LEU A 59 -65.57 -4.14 38.03
CA LEU A 59 -64.45 -4.19 37.08
C LEU A 59 -63.93 -2.81 36.69
N ALA A 60 -64.67 -1.71 36.85
CA ALA A 60 -64.19 -0.37 36.48
C ALA A 60 -62.88 0.02 37.18
N ALA A 61 -62.74 -0.29 38.47
CA ALA A 61 -61.51 -0.01 39.21
C ALA A 61 -60.33 -0.85 38.71
N ARG A 62 -60.57 -2.12 38.33
CA ARG A 62 -59.53 -3.02 37.82
C ARG A 62 -59.16 -2.73 36.36
N ALA A 63 -60.13 -2.38 35.52
CA ALA A 63 -59.94 -2.11 34.11
C ALA A 63 -59.32 -0.72 33.84
N SER A 64 -59.38 0.20 34.81
CA SER A 64 -58.76 1.53 34.73
C SER A 64 -57.36 1.62 35.33
N GLN A 65 -56.88 0.56 35.97
CA GLN A 65 -55.51 0.52 36.48
C GLN A 65 -54.50 0.53 35.32
N PRO A 66 -53.40 1.29 35.42
CA PRO A 66 -52.33 1.24 34.44
C PRO A 66 -51.69 -0.15 34.36
N ILE A 67 -51.34 -0.56 33.14
CA ILE A 67 -50.53 -1.74 32.90
C ILE A 67 -49.08 -1.34 33.07
N HIS A 68 -48.41 -1.90 34.07
CA HIS A 68 -47.01 -1.70 34.38
C HIS A 68 -46.15 -2.59 33.48
N LEU A 69 -45.50 -1.98 32.49
CA LEU A 69 -44.55 -2.65 31.61
C LEU A 69 -43.16 -2.64 32.25
N GLU A 70 -42.72 -3.78 32.77
CA GLU A 70 -41.41 -3.92 33.39
C GLU A 70 -40.33 -4.15 32.33
N THR A 71 -39.31 -3.29 32.32
CA THR A 71 -38.09 -3.48 31.53
C THR A 71 -36.88 -3.64 32.46
N PRO A 72 -35.72 -4.14 31.97
CA PRO A 72 -34.51 -4.28 32.78
C PRO A 72 -34.01 -2.97 33.41
N THR A 73 -34.40 -1.81 32.85
CA THR A 73 -33.89 -0.50 33.27
C THR A 73 -34.89 0.30 34.10
N ARG A 74 -36.19 0.11 33.87
CA ARG A 74 -37.27 0.87 34.51
C ARG A 74 -38.66 0.28 34.17
N THR A 75 -39.69 0.77 34.84
CA THR A 75 -41.09 0.47 34.53
C THR A 75 -41.73 1.61 33.74
N VAL A 76 -42.57 1.28 32.76
CA VAL A 76 -43.37 2.25 31.99
C VAL A 76 -44.84 1.87 32.06
N ASP A 77 -45.70 2.85 32.32
CA ASP A 77 -47.13 2.60 32.46
C ASP A 77 -47.86 2.79 31.12
N ILE A 78 -48.76 1.86 30.80
CA ILE A 78 -49.67 1.92 29.66
C ILE A 78 -51.09 2.03 30.20
N GLU A 79 -51.79 3.12 29.89
CA GLU A 79 -53.19 3.29 30.26
C GLU A 79 -54.11 2.46 29.34
N PRO A 80 -54.88 1.48 29.87
CA PRO A 80 -55.66 0.55 29.03
C PRO A 80 -56.67 1.25 28.12
N GLY A 81 -57.38 2.26 28.63
CA GLY A 81 -58.40 2.99 27.88
C GLY A 81 -57.83 3.74 26.67
N THR A 82 -56.71 4.44 26.82
CA THR A 82 -56.03 5.13 25.71
C THR A 82 -55.35 4.15 24.75
N ALA A 83 -54.91 2.99 25.27
CA ALA A 83 -54.34 1.90 24.48
C ALA A 83 -55.38 1.08 23.72
N GLY A 84 -56.68 1.40 23.83
CA GLY A 84 -57.76 0.73 23.12
C GLY A 84 -58.06 -0.68 23.64
N ILE A 85 -57.73 -0.96 24.90
CA ILE A 85 -58.04 -2.20 25.59
C ILE A 85 -59.19 -1.94 26.57
N GLU A 86 -60.31 -2.61 26.37
CA GLU A 86 -61.49 -2.48 27.22
C GLU A 86 -62.14 -3.83 27.48
N VAL A 87 -62.86 -3.93 28.59
CA VAL A 87 -63.69 -5.10 28.91
C VAL A 87 -64.94 -5.08 28.04
N ASP A 88 -65.24 -6.16 27.33
CA ASP A 88 -66.42 -6.29 26.47
C ASP A 88 -67.55 -7.00 27.22
N LEU A 89 -68.30 -6.22 27.99
CA LEU A 89 -69.40 -6.74 28.80
C LEU A 89 -70.58 -7.22 27.96
N ASP A 90 -70.84 -6.58 26.82
CA ASP A 90 -71.93 -6.96 25.93
C ASP A 90 -71.64 -8.34 25.30
N ALA A 91 -70.43 -8.56 24.80
CA ALA A 91 -70.01 -9.87 24.29
C ALA A 91 -69.94 -10.93 25.41
N THR A 92 -69.54 -10.55 26.62
CA THR A 92 -69.46 -11.46 27.78
C THR A 92 -70.84 -11.97 28.19
N LEU A 93 -71.89 -11.14 28.09
CA LEU A 93 -73.24 -11.47 28.54
C LEU A 93 -74.17 -11.97 27.42
N SER A 94 -73.82 -11.76 26.15
CA SER A 94 -74.68 -12.02 24.98
C SER A 94 -75.27 -13.43 24.87
N ASP A 95 -74.54 -14.46 25.35
CA ASP A 95 -74.91 -15.86 25.21
C ASP A 95 -75.75 -16.39 26.40
N LEU A 96 -76.01 -15.57 27.43
CA LEU A 96 -76.54 -16.03 28.71
C LEU A 96 -78.07 -16.08 28.83
N THR A 97 -78.79 -15.39 27.94
CA THR A 97 -80.25 -15.19 28.06
C THR A 97 -81.02 -15.56 26.78
N ALA A 98 -80.56 -16.57 26.05
CA ALA A 98 -81.30 -17.07 24.89
C ALA A 98 -82.67 -17.61 25.30
N PHE A 99 -83.73 -17.42 24.49
CA PHE A 99 -85.06 -17.94 24.82
C PHE A 99 -85.13 -19.46 24.65
N THR A 100 -85.57 -20.19 25.68
CA THR A 100 -85.77 -21.64 25.62
C THR A 100 -87.03 -22.09 26.33
N VAL A 101 -87.72 -23.06 25.73
CA VAL A 101 -88.86 -23.79 26.30
C VAL A 101 -88.52 -25.28 26.51
N ASN A 102 -87.23 -25.64 26.49
CA ASN A 102 -86.78 -27.00 26.75
C ASN A 102 -86.69 -27.23 28.28
N PRO A 103 -87.44 -28.19 28.85
CA PRO A 103 -87.47 -28.41 30.30
C PRO A 103 -86.11 -28.83 30.89
N GLY A 104 -85.25 -29.50 30.12
CA GLY A 104 -83.89 -29.83 30.56
C GLY A 104 -83.00 -28.59 30.69
N GLU A 105 -83.07 -27.68 29.72
CA GLU A 105 -82.33 -26.41 29.76
C GLU A 105 -82.86 -25.48 30.86
N MET A 106 -84.18 -25.46 31.09
CA MET A 106 -84.76 -24.70 32.20
C MET A 106 -84.29 -25.21 33.57
N TRP A 107 -84.11 -26.52 33.75
CA TRP A 107 -83.52 -27.08 34.96
C TRP A 107 -82.06 -26.68 35.12
N VAL A 108 -81.27 -26.71 34.05
CA VAL A 108 -79.88 -26.22 34.04
C VAL A 108 -79.80 -24.72 34.36
N ARG A 109 -80.77 -23.90 33.95
CA ARG A 109 -80.79 -22.47 34.33
C ARG A 109 -81.13 -22.23 35.81
N LEU A 110 -81.92 -23.12 36.40
CA LEU A 110 -82.30 -23.07 37.81
C LEU A 110 -81.18 -23.58 38.73
N THR A 111 -80.50 -24.68 38.39
CA THR A 111 -79.54 -25.34 39.28
C THR A 111 -78.09 -25.27 38.81
N GLY A 112 -77.86 -25.01 37.52
CA GLY A 112 -76.55 -24.93 36.89
C GLY A 112 -76.01 -23.50 36.80
N GLY A 113 -74.75 -23.42 36.37
CA GLY A 113 -73.97 -22.20 36.20
C GLY A 113 -72.49 -22.55 36.05
N GLU A 114 -71.77 -21.76 35.28
CA GLU A 114 -70.33 -21.92 35.06
C GLU A 114 -69.63 -20.59 35.37
N ASP A 115 -68.33 -20.63 35.66
CA ASP A 115 -67.49 -19.43 35.73
C ASP A 115 -67.06 -19.08 34.31
N LEU A 116 -67.59 -17.99 33.78
CA LEU A 116 -67.33 -17.55 32.42
C LEU A 116 -66.12 -16.61 32.38
N PRO A 117 -65.23 -16.78 31.37
CA PRO A 117 -64.14 -15.86 31.17
C PRO A 117 -64.67 -14.49 30.75
N LEU A 118 -64.07 -13.43 31.29
CA LEU A 118 -64.34 -12.07 30.87
C LEU A 118 -63.85 -11.88 29.42
N LYS A 119 -64.76 -11.54 28.49
CA LYS A 119 -64.36 -11.22 27.12
C LYS A 119 -63.81 -9.79 27.07
N VAL A 120 -62.74 -9.59 26.31
CA VAL A 120 -62.07 -8.29 26.14
C VAL A 120 -62.12 -7.86 24.68
N ARG A 121 -62.18 -6.55 24.47
CA ARG A 121 -62.05 -5.91 23.17
C ARG A 121 -60.73 -5.17 23.11
N ILE A 122 -59.89 -5.57 22.16
CA ILE A 122 -58.55 -5.01 22.00
C ILE A 122 -58.42 -4.42 20.60
N ASP A 123 -58.28 -3.10 20.53
CA ASP A 123 -57.84 -2.40 19.33
C ASP A 123 -56.32 -2.54 19.21
N ARG A 124 -55.88 -3.54 18.44
CA ARG A 124 -54.46 -3.85 18.27
C ARG A 124 -53.67 -2.68 17.69
N VAL A 125 -54.30 -1.81 16.88
CA VAL A 125 -53.61 -0.65 16.30
C VAL A 125 -53.29 0.37 17.39
N LYS A 126 -54.26 0.66 18.27
CA LYS A 126 -54.05 1.58 19.39
C LYS A 126 -53.09 1.01 20.44
N LEU A 127 -53.17 -0.30 20.71
CA LEU A 127 -52.27 -0.93 21.68
C LEU A 127 -50.83 -0.92 21.16
N THR A 128 -50.60 -1.29 19.90
CA THR A 128 -49.28 -1.20 19.28
C THR A 128 -48.76 0.24 19.29
N ALA A 129 -49.60 1.25 19.06
CA ALA A 129 -49.19 2.65 19.15
C ALA A 129 -48.77 3.06 20.57
N ALA A 130 -49.51 2.62 21.61
CA ALA A 130 -49.17 2.88 23.00
C ALA A 130 -47.85 2.18 23.42
N VAL A 131 -47.65 0.92 23.02
CA VAL A 131 -46.39 0.18 23.21
C VAL A 131 -45.24 0.85 22.44
N THR A 132 -45.48 1.37 21.24
CA THR A 132 -44.49 2.12 20.46
C THR A 132 -44.09 3.42 21.15
N GLU A 133 -45.03 4.13 21.77
CA GLU A 133 -44.72 5.34 22.54
C GLU A 133 -43.92 5.00 23.79
N ALA A 134 -44.27 3.91 24.49
CA ALA A 134 -43.50 3.39 25.62
C ALA A 134 -42.05 3.06 25.21
N ALA A 135 -41.85 2.49 24.00
CA ALA A 135 -40.54 2.16 23.45
C ALA A 135 -39.61 3.38 23.40
N LYS A 136 -40.07 4.56 22.97
CA LYS A 136 -39.23 5.78 22.88
C LYS A 136 -38.52 6.14 24.18
N ALA A 137 -39.10 5.75 25.30
CA ALA A 137 -38.61 6.14 26.60
C ALA A 137 -37.67 5.05 27.19
N VAL A 138 -37.72 3.80 26.72
CA VAL A 138 -36.85 2.68 27.15
C VAL A 138 -35.77 2.30 26.14
N ASP A 139 -35.98 2.59 24.86
CA ASP A 139 -35.08 2.26 23.77
C ASP A 139 -33.80 3.09 23.87
N SER A 140 -32.67 2.41 23.78
CA SER A 140 -31.35 3.05 23.71
C SER A 140 -30.58 2.42 22.55
N PRO A 141 -30.04 3.22 21.62
CA PRO A 141 -29.23 2.69 20.54
C PRO A 141 -27.93 2.09 21.10
N VAL A 142 -27.41 1.08 20.40
CA VAL A 142 -26.05 0.58 20.66
C VAL A 142 -25.04 1.68 20.30
N VAL A 143 -24.07 1.91 21.19
CA VAL A 143 -22.97 2.85 20.95
C VAL A 143 -21.70 2.04 20.79
N GLU A 144 -21.03 2.18 19.64
CA GLU A 144 -19.75 1.52 19.39
C GLU A 144 -18.61 2.23 20.11
N GLY A 145 -17.74 1.43 20.72
CA GLY A 145 -16.57 1.92 21.44
C GLY A 145 -15.45 2.26 20.47
N SER A 146 -14.67 3.30 20.78
CA SER A 146 -13.51 3.67 19.97
C SER A 146 -12.37 4.21 20.82
N ILE A 147 -11.14 4.00 20.35
CA ILE A 147 -9.91 4.52 20.94
C ILE A 147 -9.12 5.18 19.82
N THR A 148 -8.79 6.45 19.98
CA THR A 148 -8.03 7.22 18.99
C THR A 148 -6.85 7.93 19.62
N PHE A 149 -5.78 8.08 18.85
CA PHE A 149 -4.56 8.76 19.25
C PHE A 149 -4.46 10.09 18.48
N ARG A 150 -4.60 11.22 19.17
CA ARG A 150 -4.55 12.56 18.54
C ARG A 150 -3.75 13.54 19.39
N GLY A 151 -2.82 14.25 18.77
CA GLY A 151 -2.02 15.30 19.45
C GLY A 151 -1.21 14.78 20.65
N GLY A 152 -0.77 13.52 20.62
CA GLY A 152 -0.08 12.88 21.74
C GLY A 152 -0.99 12.49 22.92
N LYS A 153 -2.31 12.47 22.72
CA LYS A 153 -3.31 12.09 23.74
C LYS A 153 -4.20 10.96 23.23
N VAL A 154 -4.81 10.24 24.18
CA VAL A 154 -5.84 9.24 23.91
C VAL A 154 -7.21 9.91 24.02
N ALA A 155 -8.07 9.68 23.03
CA ALA A 155 -9.49 10.01 23.10
C ALA A 155 -10.31 8.72 22.97
N THR A 156 -11.28 8.53 23.86
CA THR A 156 -12.00 7.29 24.06
C THR A 156 -13.51 7.49 24.09
N VAL A 157 -14.22 6.56 23.46
CA VAL A 157 -15.67 6.40 23.58
C VAL A 157 -15.92 4.99 24.10
N VAL A 158 -16.58 4.86 25.24
CA VAL A 158 -16.92 3.56 25.83
C VAL A 158 -18.18 3.04 25.14
N SER A 159 -18.18 1.74 24.80
CA SER A 159 -19.34 1.14 24.17
C SER A 159 -20.51 0.98 25.14
N VAL A 160 -21.73 1.06 24.61
CA VAL A 160 -22.97 0.90 25.37
C VAL A 160 -23.84 -0.13 24.67
N THR A 161 -24.31 -1.12 25.43
CA THR A 161 -25.27 -2.12 24.94
C THR A 161 -26.58 -1.44 24.55
N GLY A 162 -27.03 -1.69 23.32
CA GLY A 162 -28.31 -1.21 22.84
C GLY A 162 -29.45 -2.10 23.31
N GLN A 163 -30.61 -1.50 23.54
CA GLN A 163 -31.83 -2.21 23.86
C GLN A 163 -32.99 -1.56 23.12
N ALA A 164 -33.86 -2.39 22.55
CA ALA A 164 -35.08 -1.93 21.88
C ALA A 164 -36.25 -2.81 22.30
N LEU A 165 -37.40 -2.19 22.55
CA LEU A 165 -38.62 -2.90 22.85
C LEU A 165 -39.10 -3.66 21.60
N ASN A 166 -39.31 -4.97 21.72
CA ASN A 166 -39.97 -5.75 20.68
C ASN A 166 -41.47 -5.44 20.75
N VAL A 167 -41.88 -4.40 20.02
CA VAL A 167 -43.25 -3.88 20.04
C VAL A 167 -44.28 -4.96 19.70
N PRO A 168 -44.14 -5.78 18.64
CA PRO A 168 -45.10 -6.85 18.36
C PRO A 168 -45.26 -7.88 19.48
N GLU A 169 -44.16 -8.42 20.00
CA GLU A 169 -44.21 -9.46 21.04
C GLU A 169 -44.69 -8.88 22.37
N THR A 170 -44.29 -7.66 22.70
CA THR A 170 -44.77 -6.96 23.90
C THR A 170 -46.26 -6.62 23.80
N THR A 171 -46.74 -6.21 22.63
CA THR A 171 -48.17 -6.00 22.38
C THR A 171 -48.97 -7.29 22.64
N GLU A 172 -48.48 -8.43 22.17
CA GLU A 172 -49.14 -9.73 22.39
C GLU A 172 -49.06 -10.18 23.85
N ALA A 173 -47.92 -9.94 24.52
CA ALA A 173 -47.77 -10.22 25.96
C ALA A 173 -48.78 -9.40 26.79
N VAL A 174 -48.98 -8.12 26.47
CA VAL A 174 -49.98 -7.27 27.13
C VAL A 174 -51.41 -7.75 26.80
N ALA A 175 -51.69 -8.06 25.53
CA ALA A 175 -53.03 -8.48 25.11
C ALA A 175 -53.47 -9.83 25.71
N SER A 176 -52.54 -10.74 25.95
CA SER A 176 -52.82 -12.09 26.48
C SER A 176 -52.94 -12.15 28.00
N THR A 177 -52.38 -11.18 28.72
CA THR A 177 -52.31 -11.18 30.20
C THR A 177 -53.32 -10.24 30.85
N TRP A 178 -53.74 -9.19 30.15
CA TRP A 178 -54.77 -8.25 30.63
C TRP A 178 -56.19 -8.84 30.47
N PRO A 179 -57.11 -8.62 31.43
CA PRO A 179 -57.02 -7.86 32.68
C PRO A 179 -56.60 -8.72 33.88
N GLY A 180 -56.15 -9.95 33.62
CA GLY A 180 -55.70 -10.92 34.62
C GLY A 180 -54.50 -10.42 35.44
N GLN A 181 -53.54 -9.78 34.77
CA GLN A 181 -52.32 -9.23 35.34
C GLN A 181 -52.13 -7.77 34.91
N GLN A 182 -51.68 -6.93 35.85
CA GLN A 182 -51.34 -5.52 35.60
C GLN A 182 -49.84 -5.33 35.38
N VAL A 183 -49.01 -6.30 35.73
CA VAL A 183 -47.57 -6.25 35.54
C VAL A 183 -47.21 -7.19 34.40
N VAL A 184 -46.63 -6.64 33.34
CA VAL A 184 -46.24 -7.40 32.14
C VAL A 184 -44.75 -7.21 31.91
N GLN A 185 -44.00 -8.30 31.76
CA GLN A 185 -42.60 -8.19 31.36
C GLN A 185 -42.52 -7.83 29.88
N ALA A 186 -41.83 -6.73 29.60
CA ALA A 186 -41.59 -6.28 28.24
C ALA A 186 -40.60 -7.22 27.53
N VAL A 187 -40.90 -7.54 26.27
CA VAL A 187 -39.97 -8.34 25.48
C VAL A 187 -38.97 -7.41 24.82
N MET A 188 -37.69 -7.56 25.17
CA MET A 188 -36.61 -6.67 24.73
C MET A 188 -35.71 -7.38 23.70
N THR A 189 -35.31 -6.67 22.65
CA THR A 189 -34.19 -7.05 21.79
C THR A 189 -32.93 -6.34 22.26
N ILE A 190 -31.95 -7.11 22.73
CA ILE A 190 -30.66 -6.60 23.20
C ILE A 190 -29.62 -6.71 22.09
N THR A 191 -29.00 -5.58 21.73
CA THR A 191 -27.94 -5.51 20.72
C THR A 191 -26.61 -5.22 21.40
N GLN A 192 -25.70 -6.19 21.36
CA GLN A 192 -24.35 -6.03 21.92
C GLN A 192 -23.45 -5.22 20.97
N PRO A 193 -22.61 -4.32 21.48
CA PRO A 193 -21.61 -3.63 20.65
C PRO A 193 -20.60 -4.62 20.10
N THR A 194 -19.96 -4.24 18.99
CA THR A 194 -18.92 -5.04 18.35
C THR A 194 -17.76 -5.27 19.32
N ILE A 195 -17.35 -4.24 20.05
CA ILE A 195 -16.32 -4.34 21.09
C ILE A 195 -16.95 -4.03 22.47
N PRO A 196 -16.91 -4.95 23.44
CA PRO A 196 -17.46 -4.72 24.77
C PRO A 196 -16.75 -3.60 25.54
N ALA A 197 -17.47 -2.92 26.44
CA ALA A 197 -16.93 -1.81 27.24
C ALA A 197 -15.72 -2.24 28.09
N ALA A 198 -15.75 -3.47 28.61
CA ALA A 198 -14.64 -4.06 29.36
C ALA A 198 -13.35 -4.11 28.53
N GLU A 199 -13.46 -4.46 27.25
CA GLU A 199 -12.31 -4.53 26.34
C GLU A 199 -11.79 -3.14 25.99
N ILE A 200 -12.67 -2.14 25.79
CA ILE A 200 -12.25 -0.74 25.62
C ILE A 200 -11.45 -0.27 26.85
N ASN A 201 -11.97 -0.50 28.06
CA ASN A 201 -11.31 -0.07 29.29
C ASN A 201 -9.96 -0.79 29.51
N ARG A 202 -9.88 -2.09 29.19
CA ARG A 202 -8.64 -2.86 29.21
C ARG A 202 -7.61 -2.24 28.26
N ALA A 203 -7.96 -2.08 26.98
CA ALA A 203 -7.05 -1.55 25.96
C ALA A 203 -6.57 -0.12 26.28
N VAL A 204 -7.42 0.71 26.89
CA VAL A 204 -7.05 2.06 27.35
C VAL A 204 -6.01 2.00 28.46
N THR A 205 -6.25 1.16 29.46
CA THR A 205 -5.44 1.07 30.68
C THR A 205 -4.11 0.36 30.42
N GLU A 206 -4.14 -0.77 29.72
CA GLU A 206 -2.96 -1.62 29.50
C GLU A 206 -2.05 -1.10 28.37
N PHE A 207 -2.62 -0.43 27.36
CA PHE A 207 -1.86 0.02 26.20
C PHE A 207 -2.00 1.51 25.91
N ALA A 208 -3.20 2.05 25.71
CA ALA A 208 -3.35 3.37 25.09
C ALA A 208 -2.73 4.50 25.93
N ILE A 209 -3.03 4.54 27.24
CA ILE A 209 -2.45 5.54 28.16
C ILE A 209 -0.93 5.34 28.30
N PRO A 210 -0.42 4.13 28.61
CA PRO A 210 1.02 3.89 28.63
C PRO A 210 1.73 4.27 27.32
N ALA A 211 1.14 3.99 26.17
CA ALA A 211 1.73 4.22 24.85
C ALA A 211 2.06 5.68 24.58
N VAL A 212 1.28 6.62 25.11
CA VAL A 212 1.51 8.08 24.94
C VAL A 212 2.00 8.78 26.21
N SER A 213 2.34 8.02 27.26
CA SER A 213 2.74 8.55 28.56
C SER A 213 4.06 9.35 28.56
N GLY A 214 4.90 9.17 27.55
CA GLY A 214 6.19 9.86 27.45
C GLY A 214 6.93 9.58 26.15
N PRO A 215 8.10 10.20 25.93
CA PRO A 215 8.85 10.00 24.70
C PRO A 215 9.34 8.56 24.52
N VAL A 216 9.54 8.17 23.26
CA VAL A 216 10.18 6.90 22.87
C VAL A 216 11.57 7.20 22.32
N ARG A 217 12.60 6.57 22.90
CA ARG A 217 13.99 6.80 22.50
C ARG A 217 14.40 5.84 21.39
N LEU A 218 14.61 6.36 20.19
CA LEU A 218 15.18 5.65 19.06
C LEU A 218 16.71 5.61 19.20
N VAL A 219 17.33 4.46 19.02
CA VAL A 219 18.78 4.28 19.13
C VAL A 219 19.33 3.63 17.87
N ALA A 220 20.16 4.34 17.12
CA ALA A 220 20.86 3.88 15.92
C ALA A 220 22.37 4.07 16.09
N GLY A 221 23.07 3.01 16.50
CA GLY A 221 24.51 3.09 16.83
C GLY A 221 24.76 4.04 18.01
N GLN A 222 25.53 5.10 17.79
CA GLN A 222 25.81 6.14 18.79
C GLN A 222 24.76 7.27 18.82
N THR A 223 23.88 7.33 17.83
CA THR A 223 22.85 8.36 17.75
C THR A 223 21.60 7.92 18.52
N ALA A 224 21.12 8.77 19.42
CA ALA A 224 19.88 8.55 20.16
C ALA A 224 18.97 9.78 20.03
N VAL A 225 17.72 9.57 19.62
CA VAL A 225 16.72 10.64 19.44
C VAL A 225 15.43 10.24 20.14
N ALA A 226 14.84 11.17 20.90
CA ALA A 226 13.58 10.97 21.59
C ALA A 226 12.42 11.48 20.73
N LEU A 227 11.52 10.58 20.31
CA LEU A 227 10.25 10.94 19.68
C LEU A 227 9.21 11.25 20.75
N GLN A 228 8.63 12.44 20.72
CA GLN A 228 7.54 12.85 21.60
C GLN A 228 6.21 12.22 21.16
N PRO A 229 5.27 11.95 22.08
CA PRO A 229 3.96 11.40 21.75
C PRO A 229 3.22 12.12 20.62
N VAL A 230 3.32 13.45 20.56
CA VAL A 230 2.73 14.26 19.48
C VAL A 230 3.27 13.91 18.09
N GLN A 231 4.50 13.40 17.98
CA GLN A 231 5.14 13.06 16.72
C GLN A 231 4.76 11.67 16.20
N TYR A 232 4.44 10.72 17.09
CA TYR A 232 4.15 9.34 16.69
C TYR A 232 2.71 8.89 16.97
N ALA A 233 1.90 9.65 17.71
CA ALA A 233 0.53 9.24 18.04
C ALA A 233 -0.32 8.93 16.79
N SER A 234 -0.12 9.67 15.69
CA SER A 234 -0.87 9.45 14.45
C SER A 234 -0.59 8.13 13.76
N VAL A 235 0.54 7.48 14.07
CA VAL A 235 0.89 6.18 13.48
C VAL A 235 0.32 5.01 14.28
N LEU A 236 -0.28 5.26 15.45
CA LEU A 236 -0.84 4.23 16.33
C LEU A 236 -2.32 4.00 16.05
N SER A 237 -2.73 2.73 16.12
CA SER A 237 -4.13 2.32 16.11
C SER A 237 -4.34 1.07 16.95
N LEU A 238 -5.60 0.79 17.27
CA LEU A 238 -6.05 -0.46 17.87
C LEU A 238 -7.05 -1.10 16.93
N VAL A 239 -6.81 -2.36 16.57
CA VAL A 239 -7.65 -3.11 15.63
C VAL A 239 -8.15 -4.36 16.31
N ALA A 240 -9.44 -4.65 16.16
CA ALA A 240 -10.04 -5.85 16.73
C ALA A 240 -9.58 -7.10 15.98
N ASP A 241 -9.18 -8.13 16.71
CA ASP A 241 -8.97 -9.46 16.17
C ASP A 241 -10.29 -10.26 16.06
N GLN A 242 -10.20 -11.52 15.62
CA GLN A 242 -11.36 -12.42 15.47
C GLN A 242 -12.10 -12.68 16.79
N ASN A 243 -11.42 -12.51 17.92
CA ASN A 243 -11.99 -12.69 19.26
C ASN A 243 -12.55 -11.37 19.82
N ARG A 244 -12.63 -10.31 19.00
CA ARG A 244 -13.08 -8.97 19.40
C ARG A 244 -12.17 -8.33 20.46
N THR A 245 -10.89 -8.74 20.50
CA THR A 245 -9.87 -8.17 21.36
C THR A 245 -9.08 -7.11 20.58
N LEU A 246 -8.90 -5.93 21.15
CA LEU A 246 -8.16 -4.85 20.52
C LEU A 246 -6.66 -5.10 20.62
N GLN A 247 -6.03 -5.24 19.46
CA GLN A 247 -4.59 -5.43 19.32
C GLN A 247 -3.93 -4.12 18.85
N PRO A 248 -2.82 -3.71 19.48
CA PRO A 248 -2.11 -2.51 19.08
C PRO A 248 -1.41 -2.72 17.74
N THR A 249 -1.55 -1.74 16.85
CA THR A 249 -0.90 -1.75 15.54
C THR A 249 -0.24 -0.40 15.28
N VAL A 250 0.73 -0.41 14.38
CA VAL A 250 1.44 0.80 13.94
C VAL A 250 1.50 0.83 12.42
N ASP A 251 1.27 2.00 11.83
CA ASP A 251 1.56 2.23 10.41
C ASP A 251 3.07 2.19 10.21
N ALA A 252 3.56 1.06 9.70
CA ALA A 252 4.98 0.83 9.49
C ALA A 252 5.60 1.84 8.52
N ALA A 253 4.89 2.25 7.46
CA ALA A 253 5.44 3.15 6.47
C ALA A 253 5.63 4.56 7.06
N GLN A 254 4.62 5.06 7.79
CA GLN A 254 4.71 6.35 8.47
C GLN A 254 5.73 6.34 9.61
N LEU A 255 5.81 5.25 10.39
CA LEU A 255 6.83 5.10 11.43
C LEU A 255 8.24 5.17 10.85
N LEU A 256 8.52 4.45 9.76
CA LEU A 256 9.83 4.49 9.11
C LEU A 256 10.15 5.89 8.55
N ALA A 257 9.15 6.63 8.06
CA ALA A 257 9.33 8.02 7.66
C ALA A 257 9.69 8.93 8.85
N LEU A 258 9.05 8.73 10.00
CA LEU A 258 9.42 9.42 11.24
C LEU A 258 10.85 9.12 11.67
N VAL A 259 11.30 7.85 11.58
CA VAL A 259 12.68 7.47 11.88
C VAL A 259 13.66 8.18 10.96
N ARG A 260 13.40 8.25 9.65
CA ARG A 260 14.24 8.97 8.67
C ARG A 260 14.33 10.47 8.97
N ALA A 261 13.20 11.08 9.34
CA ALA A 261 13.16 12.49 9.70
C ALA A 261 13.91 12.77 11.02
N ALA A 262 13.80 11.87 11.99
CA ALA A 262 14.46 11.99 13.28
C ALA A 262 15.97 11.71 13.22
N ILE A 263 16.40 10.81 12.33
CA ILE A 263 17.80 10.42 12.16
C ILE A 263 18.18 10.56 10.67
N PRO A 264 18.42 11.78 10.17
CA PRO A 264 18.84 11.99 8.78
C PRO A 264 20.13 11.23 8.46
N GLY A 265 20.19 10.60 7.29
CA GLY A 265 21.37 9.83 6.84
C GLY A 265 21.53 8.45 7.50
N VAL A 266 20.51 7.96 8.22
CA VAL A 266 20.52 6.61 8.81
C VAL A 266 20.60 5.50 7.75
N GLU A 267 20.05 5.75 6.55
CA GLU A 267 20.14 4.85 5.40
C GLU A 267 21.19 5.35 4.40
N ARG A 268 21.81 4.40 3.68
CA ARG A 268 22.70 4.68 2.55
C ARG A 268 22.64 3.55 1.54
N ASP A 269 22.79 3.90 0.27
CA ASP A 269 22.93 2.91 -0.79
C ASP A 269 24.31 2.22 -0.72
N PRO A 270 24.41 0.96 -1.19
CA PRO A 270 25.70 0.31 -1.32
C PRO A 270 26.57 1.03 -2.34
N VAL A 271 27.85 1.17 -2.03
CA VAL A 271 28.86 1.76 -2.91
C VAL A 271 29.86 0.68 -3.30
N ASP A 272 29.98 0.44 -4.60
CA ASP A 272 30.92 -0.52 -5.17
C ASP A 272 32.37 -0.10 -4.89
N ALA A 273 33.22 -1.08 -4.58
CA ALA A 273 34.66 -0.86 -4.56
C ALA A 273 35.16 -0.49 -5.96
N THR A 274 36.19 0.34 -6.02
CA THR A 274 36.84 0.73 -7.26
C THR A 274 38.35 0.85 -7.06
N VAL A 275 39.08 1.17 -8.12
CA VAL A 275 40.50 1.50 -8.07
C VAL A 275 40.68 2.89 -8.65
N SER A 276 41.37 3.76 -7.92
CA SER A 276 41.66 5.13 -8.34
C SER A 276 43.13 5.45 -8.19
N LEU A 277 43.61 6.50 -8.87
CA LEU A 277 44.97 6.98 -8.69
C LEU A 277 45.03 7.92 -7.50
N VAL A 278 45.74 7.51 -6.44
CA VAL A 278 46.04 8.32 -5.27
C VAL A 278 47.53 8.62 -5.29
N ALA A 279 47.88 9.91 -5.38
CA ALA A 279 49.26 10.37 -5.52
C ALA A 279 50.03 9.68 -6.68
N GLY A 280 49.35 9.40 -7.79
CA GLY A 280 49.93 8.78 -8.99
C GLY A 280 49.98 7.24 -8.99
N SER A 281 49.56 6.59 -7.89
CA SER A 281 49.57 5.13 -7.79
C SER A 281 48.16 4.56 -7.67
N PRO A 282 47.86 3.39 -8.29
CA PRO A 282 46.57 2.73 -8.11
C PRO A 282 46.34 2.32 -6.66
N GLN A 283 45.19 2.70 -6.11
CA GLN A 283 44.73 2.28 -4.79
C GLN A 283 43.28 1.84 -4.84
N VAL A 284 42.98 0.74 -4.15
CA VAL A 284 41.61 0.25 -3.98
C VAL A 284 40.87 1.21 -3.06
N VAL A 285 39.76 1.75 -3.57
CA VAL A 285 38.75 2.45 -2.77
C VAL A 285 37.77 1.39 -2.28
N PRO A 286 37.67 1.14 -0.96
CA PRO A 286 36.85 0.06 -0.42
C PRO A 286 35.36 0.21 -0.74
N ALA A 287 34.67 -0.92 -0.85
CA ALA A 287 33.22 -0.96 -0.94
C ALA A 287 32.59 -0.54 0.39
N LEU A 288 31.43 0.11 0.30
CA LEU A 288 30.58 0.37 1.46
C LEU A 288 29.29 -0.43 1.31
N ALA A 289 28.97 -1.24 2.33
CA ALA A 289 27.68 -1.89 2.39
C ALA A 289 26.55 -0.84 2.52
N GLY A 290 25.48 -1.07 1.79
CA GLY A 290 24.24 -0.31 1.90
C GLY A 290 23.54 -0.66 3.20
N LEU A 291 22.90 0.33 3.81
CA LEU A 291 22.16 0.17 5.05
C LEU A 291 20.75 0.70 4.84
N THR A 292 19.76 -0.12 5.13
CA THR A 292 18.34 0.26 5.06
C THR A 292 17.65 -0.09 6.38
N LEU A 293 16.58 0.62 6.72
CA LEU A 293 15.81 0.34 7.93
C LEU A 293 15.15 -1.05 7.84
N ASP A 294 15.24 -1.84 8.92
CA ASP A 294 14.51 -3.11 9.00
C ASP A 294 13.01 -2.86 9.13
N LYS A 295 12.31 -3.03 8.00
CA LYS A 295 10.88 -2.76 7.87
C LYS A 295 10.00 -3.68 8.72
N LEU A 296 10.53 -4.82 9.18
CA LEU A 296 9.77 -5.81 9.95
C LEU A 296 10.08 -5.74 11.44
N ALA A 297 11.35 -5.53 11.81
CA ALA A 297 11.77 -5.48 13.20
C ALA A 297 11.36 -4.16 13.88
N ILE A 298 11.54 -3.02 13.21
CA ILE A 298 11.32 -1.70 13.82
C ILE A 298 9.87 -1.52 14.30
N PRO A 299 8.81 -1.79 13.50
CA PRO A 299 7.43 -1.69 13.98
C PRO A 299 7.13 -2.54 15.23
N LYS A 300 7.66 -3.76 15.28
CA LYS A 300 7.47 -4.69 16.41
C LYS A 300 8.17 -4.18 17.66
N SER A 301 9.44 -3.80 17.54
CA SER A 301 10.22 -3.24 18.64
C SER A 301 9.63 -1.90 19.13
N PHE A 302 9.08 -1.10 18.23
CA PHE A 302 8.40 0.14 18.58
C PHE A 302 7.16 -0.12 19.42
N LEU A 303 6.25 -1.01 18.98
CA LEU A 303 5.06 -1.36 19.75
C LEU A 303 5.40 -1.92 21.13
N ALA A 304 6.40 -2.79 21.24
CA ALA A 304 6.85 -3.33 22.52
C ALA A 304 7.43 -2.24 23.46
N ALA A 305 8.14 -1.25 22.90
CA ALA A 305 8.72 -0.18 23.69
C ALA A 305 7.68 0.81 24.25
N LEU A 306 6.51 0.94 23.62
CA LEU A 306 5.46 1.89 24.04
C LEU A 306 4.93 1.61 25.47
N THR A 307 5.03 0.38 25.96
CA THR A 307 4.58 0.01 27.31
C THR A 307 5.74 -0.45 28.20
N ALA A 308 6.97 -0.51 27.67
CA ALA A 308 8.16 -0.86 28.43
C ALA A 308 8.63 0.28 29.34
N GLN A 309 9.26 -0.05 30.47
CA GLN A 309 9.78 0.95 31.42
C GLN A 309 10.83 1.88 30.79
N THR A 310 11.71 1.36 29.93
CA THR A 310 12.82 2.12 29.34
C THR A 310 12.45 2.85 28.04
N ARG A 311 11.29 2.52 27.44
CA ARG A 311 10.75 3.11 26.21
C ARG A 311 11.79 3.30 25.09
N THR A 312 12.69 2.33 24.94
CA THR A 312 13.81 2.41 23.99
C THR A 312 13.60 1.45 22.83
N VAL A 313 13.80 1.95 21.61
CA VAL A 313 13.66 1.18 20.36
C VAL A 313 15.03 1.13 19.68
N PRO A 314 15.65 -0.06 19.58
CA PRO A 314 16.83 -0.22 18.73
C PRO A 314 16.41 -0.10 17.26
N ILE A 315 17.04 0.79 16.53
CA ILE A 315 16.85 0.94 15.08
C ILE A 315 17.70 -0.13 14.39
N SER A 316 17.07 -1.26 14.10
CA SER A 316 17.69 -2.36 13.37
C SER A 316 17.86 -1.99 11.89
N MET A 317 19.02 -2.31 11.34
CA MET A 317 19.39 -2.05 9.95
C MET A 317 19.57 -3.37 9.19
N VAL A 318 19.15 -3.41 7.93
CA VAL A 318 19.45 -4.48 6.98
C VAL A 318 20.60 -4.03 6.09
N SER A 319 21.67 -4.83 6.08
CA SER A 319 22.85 -4.60 5.24
C SER A 319 22.65 -5.21 3.86
N THR A 320 22.93 -4.44 2.81
CA THR A 320 22.97 -4.91 1.43
C THR A 320 24.41 -4.84 0.94
N PRO A 321 25.03 -5.95 0.49
CA PRO A 321 26.40 -5.92 0.00
C PRO A 321 26.49 -5.11 -1.31
N ALA A 322 27.65 -4.49 -1.52
CA ALA A 322 27.99 -3.89 -2.80
C ALA A 322 28.14 -4.97 -3.89
N LYS A 323 27.87 -4.61 -5.14
CA LYS A 323 28.00 -5.53 -6.29
C LYS A 323 29.47 -5.84 -6.58
N VAL A 324 30.34 -4.87 -6.36
CA VAL A 324 31.79 -5.06 -6.36
C VAL A 324 32.30 -4.92 -4.94
N THR A 325 32.79 -6.02 -4.36
CA THR A 325 33.38 -5.98 -3.01
C THR A 325 34.82 -5.48 -3.06
N THR A 326 35.34 -5.07 -1.90
CA THR A 326 36.74 -4.66 -1.75
C THR A 326 37.70 -5.78 -2.18
N GLU A 327 37.37 -7.02 -1.84
CA GLU A 327 38.16 -8.21 -2.16
C GLU A 327 38.18 -8.47 -3.67
N MET A 328 37.05 -8.25 -4.36
CA MET A 328 37.00 -8.34 -5.82
C MET A 328 37.91 -7.29 -6.48
N ALA A 329 37.85 -6.04 -6.01
CA ALA A 329 38.68 -4.96 -6.55
C ALA A 329 40.18 -5.19 -6.29
N GLN A 330 40.53 -5.69 -5.11
CA GLN A 330 41.91 -6.14 -4.78
C GLN A 330 42.34 -7.29 -5.70
N GLY A 331 41.45 -8.26 -5.94
CA GLY A 331 41.68 -9.41 -6.81
C GLY A 331 41.94 -9.07 -8.27
N TRP A 332 41.56 -7.87 -8.73
CA TRP A 332 41.93 -7.40 -10.06
C TRP A 332 43.44 -7.15 -10.21
N GLY A 333 44.18 -6.94 -9.13
CA GLY A 333 45.65 -6.82 -9.19
C GLY A 333 46.14 -5.62 -10.02
N ILE A 334 45.49 -4.46 -9.88
CA ILE A 334 45.93 -3.21 -10.50
C ILE A 334 46.99 -2.57 -9.60
N LYS A 335 48.27 -2.57 -10.00
CA LYS A 335 49.41 -2.25 -9.11
C LYS A 335 50.36 -1.19 -9.68
N GLU A 336 50.66 -1.26 -10.97
CA GLU A 336 51.75 -0.50 -11.59
C GLU A 336 51.36 -0.01 -12.98
N GLN A 337 52.14 0.93 -13.53
CA GLN A 337 51.99 1.35 -14.92
C GLN A 337 52.43 0.23 -15.87
N VAL A 338 51.54 -0.17 -16.77
CA VAL A 338 51.78 -1.26 -17.74
C VAL A 338 52.15 -0.70 -19.12
N SER A 339 51.53 0.41 -19.50
CA SER A 339 51.85 1.11 -20.73
C SER A 339 51.47 2.58 -20.62
N THR A 340 52.16 3.43 -21.38
CA THR A 340 51.80 4.83 -21.55
C THR A 340 52.11 5.24 -22.97
N PHE A 341 51.28 6.12 -23.52
CA PHE A 341 51.55 6.72 -24.80
C PHE A 341 51.06 8.16 -24.82
N THR A 342 51.85 9.03 -25.43
CA THR A 342 51.57 10.44 -25.58
C THR A 342 51.61 10.80 -27.04
N THR A 343 50.58 11.51 -27.52
CA THR A 343 50.59 12.12 -28.84
C THR A 343 50.51 13.63 -28.72
N GLN A 344 51.23 14.31 -29.61
CA GLN A 344 51.15 15.76 -29.72
C GLN A 344 50.11 16.14 -30.78
N PHE A 345 49.44 17.27 -30.59
CA PHE A 345 48.46 17.78 -31.55
C PHE A 345 48.58 19.29 -31.75
N PRO A 346 48.30 19.79 -32.98
CA PRO A 346 48.32 21.22 -33.25
C PRO A 346 47.19 21.93 -32.49
N ASP A 347 47.40 23.20 -32.15
CA ASP A 347 46.37 23.99 -31.49
C ASP A 347 45.16 24.21 -32.40
N ASN A 348 43.98 23.91 -31.87
CA ASN A 348 42.68 24.09 -32.50
C ASN A 348 41.62 23.99 -31.39
N PRO A 349 41.09 25.11 -30.87
CA PRO A 349 40.25 25.09 -29.68
C PRO A 349 39.03 24.16 -29.76
N PRO A 350 38.25 24.13 -30.87
CA PRO A 350 37.15 23.17 -31.00
C PRO A 350 37.57 21.71 -30.95
N ARG A 351 38.67 21.37 -31.64
CA ARG A 351 39.24 20.02 -31.65
C ARG A 351 39.75 19.64 -30.26
N THR A 352 40.43 20.56 -29.57
CA THR A 352 40.94 20.37 -28.21
C THR A 352 39.81 20.16 -27.20
N ASN A 353 38.71 20.90 -27.31
CA ASN A 353 37.52 20.68 -26.50
C ASN A 353 36.96 19.27 -26.69
N ASN A 354 36.80 18.81 -27.93
CA ASN A 354 36.32 17.46 -28.24
C ASN A 354 37.22 16.37 -27.65
N MET A 355 38.54 16.56 -27.75
CA MET A 355 39.53 15.64 -27.15
C MET A 355 39.45 15.64 -25.62
N ARG A 356 39.22 16.80 -24.99
CA ARG A 356 39.06 16.90 -23.52
C ARG A 356 37.84 16.14 -23.03
N ILE A 357 36.71 16.26 -23.73
CA ILE A 357 35.47 15.52 -23.41
C ILE A 357 35.72 14.02 -23.54
N ALA A 358 36.32 13.57 -24.64
CA ALA A 358 36.59 12.16 -24.87
C ALA A 358 37.62 11.57 -23.90
N ALA A 359 38.69 12.30 -23.58
CA ALA A 359 39.69 11.90 -22.58
C ALA A 359 39.07 11.80 -21.18
N ALA A 360 38.22 12.76 -20.78
CA ALA A 360 37.53 12.73 -19.51
C ALA A 360 36.57 11.54 -19.39
N ALA A 361 35.85 11.20 -20.46
CA ALA A 361 34.99 10.01 -20.49
C ALA A 361 35.77 8.69 -20.40
N LEU A 362 36.99 8.66 -20.93
CA LEU A 362 37.88 7.49 -20.87
C LEU A 362 38.57 7.35 -19.50
N ASN A 363 38.91 8.46 -18.85
CA ASN A 363 39.66 8.50 -17.61
C ASN A 363 38.92 7.81 -16.45
N GLY A 364 39.63 6.97 -15.69
CA GLY A 364 39.05 6.20 -14.57
C GLY A 364 38.37 4.91 -15.00
N THR A 365 38.31 4.59 -16.29
CA THR A 365 37.70 3.34 -16.77
C THR A 365 38.50 2.13 -16.27
N ILE A 366 37.81 1.18 -15.64
CA ILE A 366 38.38 -0.11 -15.26
C ILE A 366 37.88 -1.19 -16.22
N VAL A 367 38.81 -1.83 -16.93
CA VAL A 367 38.54 -3.01 -17.75
C VAL A 367 38.94 -4.25 -16.96
N ARG A 368 37.95 -5.01 -16.51
CA ARG A 368 38.14 -6.19 -15.66
C ARG A 368 38.90 -7.31 -16.41
N PRO A 369 39.57 -8.24 -15.71
CA PRO A 369 40.15 -9.42 -16.35
C PRO A 369 39.11 -10.15 -17.20
N GLY A 370 39.44 -10.45 -18.46
CA GLY A 370 38.57 -11.13 -19.42
C GLY A 370 37.49 -10.26 -20.06
N ALA A 371 37.31 -9.00 -19.63
CA ALA A 371 36.28 -8.12 -20.18
C ALA A 371 36.70 -7.51 -21.53
N GLY A 372 35.70 -7.27 -22.39
CA GLY A 372 35.86 -6.49 -23.61
C GLY A 372 35.78 -4.99 -23.35
N PHE A 373 36.37 -4.22 -24.27
CA PHE A 373 36.34 -2.77 -24.30
C PHE A 373 35.85 -2.29 -25.68
N SER A 374 35.10 -1.19 -25.70
CA SER A 374 34.68 -0.46 -26.90
C SER A 374 34.80 1.04 -26.64
N LEU A 375 35.55 1.75 -27.46
CA LEU A 375 35.69 3.20 -27.33
C LEU A 375 34.36 3.90 -27.63
N ASN A 376 33.66 3.50 -28.69
CA ASN A 376 32.32 4.01 -28.99
C ASN A 376 31.32 3.68 -27.87
N GLY A 377 31.44 2.53 -27.21
CA GLY A 377 30.62 2.17 -26.05
C GLY A 377 30.78 3.15 -24.87
N ILE A 378 31.96 3.76 -24.72
CA ILE A 378 32.23 4.77 -23.68
C ILE A 378 31.80 6.16 -24.13
N LEU A 379 32.17 6.56 -25.35
CA LEU A 379 31.95 7.94 -25.83
C LEU A 379 30.51 8.18 -26.31
N GLY A 380 29.87 7.15 -26.88
CA GLY A 380 28.62 7.24 -27.62
C GLY A 380 28.72 8.16 -28.86
N GLU A 381 27.55 8.58 -29.34
CA GLU A 381 27.42 9.57 -30.41
C GLU A 381 28.00 10.94 -29.98
N ARG A 382 28.72 11.60 -30.89
CA ARG A 382 29.34 12.91 -30.68
C ARG A 382 28.34 14.01 -31.06
N THR A 383 27.59 14.48 -30.08
CA THR A 383 26.51 15.47 -30.28
C THR A 383 26.83 16.82 -29.62
N PRO A 384 26.26 17.94 -30.11
CA PRO A 384 26.39 19.23 -29.44
C PRO A 384 25.81 19.24 -28.01
N ALA A 385 24.77 18.45 -27.73
CA ALA A 385 24.21 18.32 -26.37
C ALA A 385 25.21 17.72 -25.36
N LYS A 386 26.17 16.92 -25.82
CA LYS A 386 27.29 16.42 -25.02
C LYS A 386 28.49 17.37 -24.99
N GLY A 387 28.36 18.57 -25.56
CA GLY A 387 29.40 19.58 -25.61
C GLY A 387 30.41 19.43 -26.75
N TYR A 388 30.21 18.48 -27.67
CA TYR A 388 31.08 18.36 -28.84
C TYR A 388 30.87 19.54 -29.78
N GLN A 389 31.96 20.05 -30.34
CA GLN A 389 32.00 21.16 -31.28
C GLN A 389 32.34 20.66 -32.68
N ARG A 390 31.97 21.43 -33.71
CA ARG A 390 32.36 21.12 -35.09
C ARG A 390 33.85 21.40 -35.27
N ALA A 391 34.57 20.41 -35.79
CA ALA A 391 35.97 20.51 -36.14
C ALA A 391 36.24 19.65 -37.39
N PRO A 392 37.37 19.85 -38.09
CA PRO A 392 37.73 19.04 -39.24
C PRO A 392 37.76 17.54 -38.92
N VAL A 393 37.05 16.75 -39.73
CA VAL A 393 37.05 15.29 -39.80
C VAL A 393 37.43 14.86 -41.20
N ILE A 394 37.93 13.63 -41.34
CA ILE A 394 38.23 13.04 -42.65
C ILE A 394 37.00 12.28 -43.12
N TYR A 395 36.46 12.66 -44.27
CA TYR A 395 35.36 12.00 -44.96
C TYR A 395 35.69 11.87 -46.44
N ASP A 396 35.67 10.64 -46.96
CA ASP A 396 36.01 10.31 -48.37
C ASP A 396 37.28 11.03 -48.89
N ASP A 397 38.38 10.87 -48.16
CA ASP A 397 39.69 11.47 -48.46
C ASP A 397 39.75 13.02 -48.48
N ARG A 398 38.70 13.68 -47.96
CA ARG A 398 38.62 15.15 -47.79
C ARG A 398 38.38 15.57 -46.34
N LEU A 399 38.72 16.81 -46.02
CA LEU A 399 38.43 17.41 -44.71
C LEU A 399 37.07 18.12 -44.72
N GLU A 400 36.19 17.72 -43.80
CA GLU A 400 34.84 18.31 -43.60
C GLU A 400 34.62 18.71 -42.14
N GLN A 401 33.67 19.62 -41.87
CA GLN A 401 33.35 20.07 -40.51
C GLN A 401 32.25 19.23 -39.87
N ALA A 402 32.57 18.41 -38.86
CA ALA A 402 31.60 17.59 -38.12
C ALA A 402 31.83 17.62 -36.61
N PHE A 403 30.80 17.26 -35.85
CA PHE A 403 30.90 17.14 -34.40
C PHE A 403 31.85 16.00 -34.01
N GLY A 404 32.76 16.26 -33.06
CA GLY A 404 33.73 15.26 -32.63
C GLY A 404 35.01 15.22 -33.46
N GLY A 405 35.24 16.18 -34.36
CA GLY A 405 36.54 16.38 -34.98
C GLY A 405 37.64 16.44 -33.91
N GLY A 406 38.67 15.60 -34.04
CA GLY A 406 39.74 15.43 -33.05
C GLY A 406 39.71 14.15 -32.23
N VAL A 407 38.56 13.47 -32.10
CA VAL A 407 38.44 12.27 -31.26
C VAL A 407 39.31 11.11 -31.77
N SER A 408 39.63 11.04 -33.06
CA SER A 408 40.62 10.08 -33.59
C SER A 408 42.03 10.25 -33.00
N GLN A 409 42.39 11.42 -32.45
CA GLN A 409 43.62 11.59 -31.67
C GLN A 409 43.57 10.75 -30.38
N VAL A 410 42.42 10.73 -29.70
CA VAL A 410 42.19 9.93 -28.50
C VAL A 410 42.23 8.45 -28.83
N SER A 411 41.55 8.04 -29.90
CA SER A 411 41.59 6.67 -30.41
C SER A 411 43.02 6.22 -30.76
N THR A 412 43.81 7.02 -31.49
CA THR A 412 45.21 6.68 -31.79
C THR A 412 46.09 6.62 -30.54
N THR A 413 45.91 7.53 -29.58
CA THR A 413 46.69 7.51 -28.33
C THR A 413 46.35 6.27 -27.50
N LEU A 414 45.05 5.98 -27.36
CA LEU A 414 44.55 4.77 -26.70
C LEU A 414 45.03 3.50 -27.40
N PHE A 415 44.98 3.44 -28.74
CA PHE A 415 45.47 2.30 -29.53
C PHE A 415 46.92 1.97 -29.21
N ASN A 416 47.78 2.98 -29.06
CA ASN A 416 49.17 2.75 -28.73
C ASN A 416 49.36 2.31 -27.26
N ALA A 417 48.61 2.86 -26.31
CA ALA A 417 48.60 2.33 -24.94
C ALA A 417 48.14 0.86 -24.90
N VAL A 418 47.08 0.52 -25.65
CA VAL A 418 46.59 -0.86 -25.83
C VAL A 418 47.65 -1.74 -26.49
N PHE A 419 48.30 -1.26 -27.55
CA PHE A 419 49.38 -1.96 -28.25
C PHE A 419 50.54 -2.29 -27.30
N PHE A 420 50.99 -1.36 -26.46
CA PHE A 420 52.09 -1.65 -25.54
C PHE A 420 51.66 -2.42 -24.29
N SER A 421 50.37 -2.44 -23.92
CA SER A 421 49.87 -3.24 -22.78
C SER A 421 49.88 -4.75 -22.99
N GLY A 422 50.08 -5.21 -24.23
CA GLY A 422 50.08 -6.63 -24.56
C GLY A 422 48.70 -7.30 -24.66
N VAL A 423 47.59 -6.56 -24.51
CA VAL A 423 46.23 -7.12 -24.62
C VAL A 423 45.84 -7.43 -26.09
N ARG A 424 44.83 -8.29 -26.24
CA ARG A 424 44.28 -8.68 -27.55
C ARG A 424 43.46 -7.55 -28.19
N ILE A 425 43.87 -7.12 -29.37
CA ILE A 425 43.18 -6.11 -30.17
C ILE A 425 42.18 -6.84 -31.08
N GLU A 426 40.90 -6.48 -30.98
CA GLU A 426 39.81 -7.12 -31.74
C GLU A 426 39.46 -6.32 -33.00
N GLN A 427 39.38 -4.99 -32.87
CA GLN A 427 39.01 -4.09 -33.94
C GLN A 427 39.83 -2.80 -33.85
N HIS A 428 40.44 -2.42 -34.96
CA HIS A 428 41.00 -1.09 -35.17
C HIS A 428 40.97 -0.80 -36.68
N THR A 429 40.89 0.48 -37.03
CA THR A 429 40.91 0.92 -38.43
C THR A 429 41.86 2.11 -38.54
N PRO A 430 42.94 2.05 -39.33
CA PRO A 430 43.78 3.21 -39.56
C PRO A 430 43.04 4.27 -40.39
N HIS A 431 43.54 5.51 -40.41
CA HIS A 431 43.05 6.51 -41.37
C HIS A 431 43.39 6.09 -42.82
N SER A 432 42.67 6.63 -43.80
CA SER A 432 42.91 6.30 -45.21
C SER A 432 44.25 6.82 -45.73
N PHE A 433 44.75 7.93 -45.20
CA PHE A 433 46.06 8.50 -45.50
C PHE A 433 46.90 8.71 -44.24
N TYR A 434 48.22 8.78 -44.42
CA TYR A 434 49.16 8.92 -43.32
C TYR A 434 49.13 10.32 -42.71
N ILE A 435 49.04 10.38 -41.38
CA ILE A 435 49.04 11.62 -40.63
C ILE A 435 50.37 11.73 -39.86
N ALA A 436 51.22 12.69 -40.25
CA ALA A 436 52.61 12.81 -39.79
C ALA A 436 52.85 12.86 -38.26
N ARG A 437 51.84 13.26 -37.47
CA ARG A 437 51.92 13.29 -35.99
C ARG A 437 51.69 11.93 -35.33
N TYR A 438 51.33 10.90 -36.10
CA TYR A 438 51.12 9.54 -35.61
C TYR A 438 52.26 8.61 -36.04
N PRO A 439 52.55 7.55 -35.27
CA PRO A 439 53.50 6.56 -35.73
C PRO A 439 52.95 5.79 -36.94
N GLU A 440 53.74 5.70 -38.02
CA GLU A 440 53.40 4.92 -39.21
C GLU A 440 52.95 3.50 -38.85
N GLY A 441 51.77 3.10 -39.33
CA GLY A 441 51.21 1.77 -39.12
C GLY A 441 50.70 1.48 -37.71
N ARG A 442 50.68 2.48 -36.80
CA ARG A 442 50.11 2.35 -35.44
C ARG A 442 49.17 3.50 -35.11
N GLU A 443 48.02 3.48 -35.75
CA GLU A 443 46.95 4.44 -35.50
C GLU A 443 45.57 3.79 -35.57
N ALA A 444 44.58 4.47 -35.00
CA ALA A 444 43.20 4.02 -35.05
C ALA A 444 42.28 5.25 -35.13
N THR A 445 41.47 5.32 -36.18
CA THR A 445 40.36 6.26 -36.27
C THR A 445 39.12 5.72 -35.56
N VAL A 446 38.16 6.60 -35.27
CA VAL A 446 36.90 6.24 -34.63
C VAL A 446 35.78 7.14 -35.18
N SER A 447 34.67 6.53 -35.57
CA SER A 447 33.46 7.19 -36.05
C SER A 447 32.24 6.46 -35.52
N TRP A 448 31.29 7.21 -34.97
CA TRP A 448 30.08 6.61 -34.42
C TRP A 448 29.07 6.27 -35.53
N PRO A 449 28.40 5.11 -35.49
CA PRO A 449 28.61 4.00 -34.57
C PRO A 449 29.62 2.94 -35.05
N ASP A 450 29.95 2.93 -36.35
CA ASP A 450 30.48 1.73 -37.02
C ASP A 450 32.00 1.54 -36.90
N VAL A 451 32.76 2.65 -36.90
CA VAL A 451 34.23 2.59 -36.82
C VAL A 451 34.62 2.70 -35.36
N ASP A 452 34.98 1.58 -34.76
CA ASP A 452 35.27 1.48 -33.34
C ASP A 452 36.68 0.91 -33.07
N GLN A 453 37.19 1.19 -31.88
CA GLN A 453 38.37 0.57 -31.33
C GLN A 453 37.96 -0.41 -30.23
N LYS A 454 38.09 -1.71 -30.51
CA LYS A 454 37.71 -2.79 -29.59
C LYS A 454 38.90 -3.67 -29.25
N TRP A 455 38.97 -4.08 -27.99
CA TRP A 455 40.01 -4.97 -27.49
C TRP A 455 39.48 -5.75 -26.29
N THR A 456 40.12 -6.87 -25.97
CA THR A 456 39.77 -7.72 -24.82
C THR A 456 40.91 -7.74 -23.83
N ASN A 457 40.63 -7.51 -22.55
CA ASN A 457 41.63 -7.61 -21.48
C ASN A 457 41.94 -9.09 -21.15
N ASP A 458 42.78 -9.72 -21.96
CA ASP A 458 43.29 -11.09 -21.76
C ASP A 458 44.58 -11.15 -20.90
N SER A 459 44.88 -10.07 -20.15
CA SER A 459 46.07 -10.02 -19.29
C SER A 459 45.94 -10.93 -18.05
N GLY A 460 44.72 -11.22 -17.60
CA GLY A 460 44.47 -11.92 -16.33
C GLY A 460 44.43 -10.98 -15.11
N PHE A 461 44.69 -9.69 -15.31
CA PHE A 461 44.59 -8.62 -14.30
C PHE A 461 43.66 -7.51 -14.80
N GLY A 462 43.17 -6.67 -13.91
CA GLY A 462 42.40 -5.48 -14.27
C GLY A 462 43.30 -4.42 -14.90
N ILE A 463 42.68 -3.55 -15.69
CA ILE A 463 43.35 -2.38 -16.28
C ILE A 463 42.57 -1.13 -15.89
N LEU A 464 43.23 -0.20 -15.19
CA LEU A 464 42.73 1.15 -14.94
C LEU A 464 43.31 2.08 -16.02
N ILE A 465 42.45 2.83 -16.69
CA ILE A 465 42.84 3.77 -17.74
C ILE A 465 42.91 5.18 -17.15
N SER A 466 44.06 5.81 -17.27
CA SER A 466 44.25 7.24 -17.03
C SER A 466 44.35 7.95 -18.38
N SER A 467 43.55 8.99 -18.61
CA SER A 467 43.59 9.78 -19.83
C SER A 467 43.42 11.26 -19.53
N TYR A 468 44.34 12.08 -20.02
CA TYR A 468 44.31 13.52 -19.79
C TYR A 468 45.06 14.28 -20.88
N LEU A 469 44.75 15.56 -20.99
CA LEU A 469 45.47 16.51 -21.83
C LEU A 469 46.31 17.43 -20.94
N ASN A 470 47.56 17.66 -21.32
CA ASN A 470 48.42 18.67 -20.72
C ASN A 470 48.98 19.57 -21.83
N GLY A 471 48.48 20.81 -21.94
CA GLY A 471 48.74 21.64 -23.11
C GLY A 471 48.31 20.96 -24.42
N ASN A 472 49.28 20.76 -25.31
CA ASN A 472 49.11 20.12 -26.62
C ASN A 472 49.47 18.63 -26.64
N ASP A 473 49.69 18.05 -25.46
CA ASP A 473 49.96 16.63 -25.30
C ASP A 473 48.71 15.91 -24.79
N LEU A 474 48.38 14.80 -25.43
CA LEU A 474 47.35 13.87 -24.98
C LEU A 474 48.03 12.58 -24.53
N THR A 475 47.85 12.21 -23.27
CA THR A 475 48.44 11.02 -22.69
C THR A 475 47.37 10.02 -22.30
N VAL A 476 47.60 8.75 -22.63
CA VAL A 476 46.84 7.61 -22.12
C VAL A 476 47.81 6.66 -21.44
N THR A 477 47.52 6.32 -20.19
CA THR A 477 48.32 5.41 -19.37
C THR A 477 47.43 4.29 -18.85
N PHE A 478 47.89 3.05 -18.99
CA PHE A 478 47.25 1.88 -18.41
C PHE A 478 47.98 1.47 -17.14
N PHE A 479 47.24 1.29 -16.07
CA PHE A 479 47.71 0.71 -14.82
C PHE A 479 47.12 -0.69 -14.64
N GLY A 480 47.89 -1.63 -14.10
CA GLY A 480 47.57 -3.06 -14.08
C GLY A 480 48.69 -3.87 -13.43
N THR A 481 48.95 -5.07 -13.95
CA THR A 481 50.15 -5.87 -13.64
C THR A 481 50.81 -6.27 -14.95
N GLN A 482 52.13 -6.08 -15.07
CA GLN A 482 52.85 -6.38 -16.30
C GLN A 482 52.80 -7.88 -16.64
N LYS A 483 52.30 -8.23 -17.83
CA LYS A 483 52.32 -9.62 -18.35
C LYS A 483 53.36 -9.81 -19.45
N TRP A 484 53.53 -8.80 -20.30
CA TRP A 484 54.35 -8.84 -21.50
C TRP A 484 55.21 -7.58 -21.55
N ASP A 485 56.46 -7.73 -21.96
CA ASP A 485 57.26 -6.61 -22.47
C ASP A 485 57.04 -6.54 -23.99
N ILE A 486 56.57 -5.39 -24.50
CA ILE A 486 56.17 -5.25 -25.90
C ILE A 486 57.15 -4.36 -26.65
N GLU A 487 57.73 -4.90 -27.71
CA GLU A 487 58.54 -4.15 -28.66
C GLU A 487 57.77 -3.94 -29.97
N ALA A 488 57.92 -2.76 -30.58
CA ALA A 488 57.36 -2.42 -31.88
C ALA A 488 58.49 -2.28 -32.91
N VAL A 489 58.51 -3.14 -33.92
CA VAL A 489 59.48 -3.07 -35.03
C VAL A 489 58.76 -2.64 -36.30
N LYS A 490 59.11 -1.48 -36.84
CA LYS A 490 58.55 -0.94 -38.08
C LYS A 490 59.39 -1.37 -39.29
N GLY A 491 58.76 -1.90 -40.33
CA GLY A 491 59.40 -2.17 -41.61
C GLY A 491 59.63 -0.91 -42.47
N PRO A 492 60.30 -1.05 -43.62
CA PRO A 492 60.40 0.01 -44.61
C PRO A 492 59.04 0.34 -45.22
N ARG A 493 58.87 1.57 -45.72
CA ARG A 493 57.73 1.92 -46.57
C ARG A 493 57.85 1.16 -47.90
N ARG A 494 56.74 0.65 -48.43
CA ARG A 494 56.65 -0.07 -49.71
C ARG A 494 55.55 0.54 -50.57
N ASN A 495 55.52 0.24 -51.87
CA ASN A 495 54.45 0.67 -52.79
C ASN A 495 54.13 2.17 -52.69
N VAL A 496 55.17 3.01 -52.68
CA VAL A 496 55.01 4.46 -52.45
C VAL A 496 54.34 5.10 -53.67
N VAL A 497 53.27 5.86 -53.44
CA VAL A 497 52.51 6.59 -54.46
C VAL A 497 52.53 8.08 -54.13
N GLN A 498 52.92 8.91 -55.09
CA GLN A 498 52.97 10.37 -54.91
C GLN A 498 51.57 10.99 -55.01
N PRO A 499 51.29 12.03 -54.21
CA PRO A 499 50.02 12.74 -54.23
C PRO A 499 49.89 13.66 -55.44
N LYS A 500 48.65 13.93 -55.83
CA LYS A 500 48.28 14.89 -56.88
C LYS A 500 47.96 16.26 -56.27
N THR A 501 47.81 17.26 -57.12
CA THR A 501 47.26 18.57 -56.73
C THR A 501 45.85 18.73 -57.28
N ILE A 502 44.91 19.07 -56.42
CA ILE A 502 43.51 19.34 -56.73
C ILE A 502 43.23 20.82 -56.48
N VAL A 503 42.52 21.46 -57.41
CA VAL A 503 42.01 22.83 -57.26
C VAL A 503 40.52 22.74 -56.98
N ASP A 504 40.05 23.34 -55.88
CA ASP A 504 38.65 23.25 -55.45
C ASP A 504 38.07 24.65 -55.18
N GLY A 505 37.01 24.99 -55.92
CA GLY A 505 36.31 26.27 -55.78
C GLY A 505 35.06 26.22 -54.91
N ARG A 506 34.68 25.05 -54.37
CA ARG A 506 33.44 24.89 -53.60
C ARG A 506 33.48 25.70 -52.30
N GLN A 507 32.33 26.25 -51.93
CA GLN A 507 32.16 26.96 -50.66
C GLN A 507 32.38 25.98 -49.50
N GLY A 508 33.20 26.36 -48.52
CA GLY A 508 33.59 25.49 -47.41
C GLY A 508 34.77 24.55 -47.70
N CYS A 509 35.52 24.79 -48.79
CA CYS A 509 36.78 24.10 -49.06
C CYS A 509 37.76 24.23 -47.89
N VAL A 510 38.35 23.12 -47.48
CA VAL A 510 39.43 23.07 -46.47
C VAL A 510 40.73 22.72 -47.19
N PRO A 511 41.80 23.54 -47.08
CA PRO A 511 43.07 23.26 -47.73
C PRO A 511 43.73 22.01 -47.14
N GLN A 512 44.40 21.22 -47.99
CA GLN A 512 45.10 19.99 -47.62
C GLN A 512 46.54 20.00 -48.14
N SER A 513 47.49 19.59 -47.30
CA SER A 513 48.89 19.47 -47.70
C SER A 513 49.15 18.07 -48.27
N PRO A 514 49.90 17.95 -49.38
CA PRO A 514 50.10 16.67 -50.02
C PRO A 514 51.00 15.73 -49.20
N ASN A 515 50.61 14.46 -49.05
CA ASN A 515 51.44 13.40 -48.46
C ASN A 515 51.47 12.13 -49.33
N PRO A 516 52.64 11.46 -49.50
CA PRO A 516 52.72 10.20 -50.22
C PRO A 516 51.94 9.08 -49.54
N GLY A 517 51.27 8.25 -50.34
CA GLY A 517 50.72 6.97 -49.93
C GLY A 517 51.79 5.89 -49.92
N PHE A 518 51.62 4.85 -49.12
CA PHE A 518 52.55 3.72 -48.99
C PHE A 518 51.94 2.58 -48.15
N ASP A 519 52.54 1.41 -48.28
CA ASP A 519 52.31 0.27 -47.39
C ASP A 519 53.38 0.21 -46.30
N VAL A 520 52.99 -0.10 -45.07
CA VAL A 520 53.91 -0.35 -43.96
C VAL A 520 53.45 -1.56 -43.15
N THR A 521 54.42 -2.34 -42.67
CA THR A 521 54.17 -3.42 -41.72
C THR A 521 54.83 -3.10 -40.38
N VAL A 522 54.09 -3.23 -39.29
CA VAL A 522 54.60 -3.12 -37.92
C VAL A 522 54.47 -4.48 -37.24
N THR A 523 55.58 -4.99 -36.72
CA THR A 523 55.63 -6.22 -35.93
C THR A 523 55.61 -5.88 -34.45
N ARG A 524 54.58 -6.35 -33.75
CA ARG A 524 54.46 -6.34 -32.28
C ARG A 524 55.09 -7.61 -31.73
N ILE A 525 56.18 -7.48 -31.01
CA ILE A 525 56.93 -8.59 -30.42
C ILE A 525 56.57 -8.68 -28.94
N PHE A 526 56.14 -9.87 -28.50
CA PHE A 526 55.82 -10.15 -27.12
C PHE A 526 57.02 -10.83 -26.47
N LYS A 527 57.62 -10.17 -25.48
CA LYS A 527 58.73 -10.67 -24.69
C LYS A 527 58.28 -11.00 -23.27
N LYS A 528 58.93 -11.99 -22.67
CA LYS A 528 58.82 -12.33 -21.26
C LYS A 528 60.20 -12.68 -20.74
N ASN A 529 60.64 -12.00 -19.68
CA ASN A 529 62.00 -12.16 -19.12
C ASN A 529 63.10 -12.01 -20.19
N GLY A 530 62.95 -11.05 -21.10
CA GLY A 530 63.90 -10.78 -22.19
C GLY A 530 63.81 -11.71 -23.41
N ALA A 531 63.12 -12.85 -23.31
CA ALA A 531 62.96 -13.79 -24.42
C ALA A 531 61.70 -13.48 -25.25
N GLN A 532 61.81 -13.52 -26.59
CA GLN A 532 60.66 -13.44 -27.49
C GLN A 532 59.80 -14.70 -27.36
N VAL A 533 58.50 -14.50 -27.11
CA VAL A 533 57.50 -15.57 -26.96
C VAL A 533 56.64 -15.71 -28.20
N ARG A 534 56.17 -14.59 -28.76
CA ARG A 534 55.34 -14.57 -29.98
C ARG A 534 55.41 -13.21 -30.66
N THR A 535 54.89 -13.14 -31.88
CA THR A 535 54.72 -11.89 -32.62
C THR A 535 53.31 -11.77 -33.18
N SER A 536 52.91 -10.55 -33.52
CA SER A 536 51.75 -10.26 -34.35
C SER A 536 52.10 -9.10 -35.28
N THR A 537 51.54 -9.09 -36.48
CA THR A 537 51.86 -8.07 -37.50
C THR A 537 50.63 -7.23 -37.84
N PHE A 538 50.88 -5.96 -38.11
CA PHE A 538 49.88 -4.98 -38.53
C PHE A 538 50.31 -4.47 -39.90
N ASN A 539 49.50 -4.72 -40.92
CA ASN A 539 49.74 -4.23 -42.26
C ASN A 539 48.79 -3.05 -42.50
N THR A 540 49.35 -1.92 -42.88
CA THR A 540 48.59 -0.70 -43.15
C THR A 540 48.89 -0.21 -44.55
N HIS A 541 47.83 0.04 -45.31
CA HIS A 541 47.88 0.69 -46.60
C HIS A 541 47.41 2.14 -46.44
N TYR A 542 48.28 3.09 -46.74
CA TYR A 542 47.95 4.50 -46.82
C TYR A 542 47.81 4.92 -48.27
N ARG A 543 46.67 5.52 -48.60
CA ARG A 543 46.46 6.24 -49.85
C ARG A 543 47.24 7.56 -49.82
N PRO A 544 47.67 8.09 -50.98
CA PRO A 544 48.21 9.44 -51.04
C PRO A 544 47.15 10.46 -50.60
N GLU A 545 47.55 11.41 -49.77
CA GLU A 545 46.74 12.59 -49.46
C GLU A 545 47.02 13.62 -50.55
N ASP A 546 46.06 13.84 -51.45
CA ASP A 546 46.19 14.84 -52.51
C ASP A 546 46.20 16.26 -51.92
N GLY A 547 47.06 17.13 -52.46
CA GLY A 547 47.12 18.52 -52.05
C GLY A 547 45.92 19.29 -52.59
N VAL A 548 45.12 19.91 -51.70
CA VAL A 548 43.94 20.70 -52.10
C VAL A 548 44.23 22.19 -51.97
N LYS A 549 44.12 22.91 -53.09
CA LYS A 549 44.17 24.37 -53.17
C LYS A 549 42.77 24.93 -53.32
N CYS A 550 42.29 25.62 -52.29
CA CYS A 550 40.99 26.30 -52.33
C CYS A 550 41.09 27.61 -53.11
N THR A 551 40.17 27.84 -54.06
CA THR A 551 40.15 29.07 -54.90
C THR A 551 39.04 30.05 -54.54
N SER A 552 38.09 29.67 -53.69
CA SER A 552 37.09 30.57 -53.11
C SER A 552 37.56 31.10 -51.75
N ALA A 553 37.39 32.40 -51.51
CA ALA A 553 37.77 33.03 -50.24
C ALA A 553 36.95 32.43 -49.10
N ALA A 554 37.64 31.92 -48.07
CA ALA A 554 37.01 31.49 -46.83
C ALA A 554 36.38 32.70 -46.14
N THR A 555 35.05 32.87 -46.25
CA THR A 555 34.32 33.86 -45.46
C THR A 555 34.06 33.30 -44.07
N GLY A 556 34.76 33.87 -43.07
CA GLY A 556 34.32 34.03 -41.68
C GLY A 556 34.25 32.80 -40.81
#